data_AF-A0A924GEP5-F1
#
_entry.id   AF-A0A924GEP5-F1
#
_cell.length_a   1.000
_cell.length_b   1.000
_cell.length_c   1.000
_cell.angle_alpha   90.00
_cell.angle_beta   90.00
_cell.angle_gamma   90.00
#
_symmetry.space_group_name_H-M   'P 1'
#
loop_
_entity.id
_entity.type
_entity.pdbx_description
1 polymer ?
#
loop_
_entity_poly.entity_id
_entity_poly.type
_entity_poly.pdbx_seq_one_letter_code
_entity_poly.pdbx_strand_id
1 'polypeptide(L)'
;MAQIASAFYSSAEYFSTVGHNDNRTWVSDLYTKLLHRTGDTGGVNGWVAALGNGMPRDTVAFGFYQSPETLSVRINALYTTLLGRAAENGAVANWSPFVFNQGDLVLAAALAASDEYFTRANTP
;
A
#
# COMPACT_ATOMS: atom_id res chain seq x y z
N MET A 1 -0.65 -6.77 9.34
CA MET A 1 -1.62 -6.44 8.26
C MET A 1 -1.06 -6.63 6.85
N ALA A 2 0.21 -6.28 6.58
CA ALA A 2 0.82 -6.43 5.25
C ALA A 2 0.62 -7.81 4.59
N GLN A 3 0.73 -8.90 5.37
CA GLN A 3 0.58 -10.26 4.86
C GLN A 3 -0.85 -10.63 4.43
N ILE A 4 -1.88 -10.05 5.05
CA ILE A 4 -3.28 -10.33 4.69
C ILE A 4 -3.61 -9.63 3.37
N ALA A 5 -3.17 -8.37 3.23
CA ALA A 5 -3.32 -7.63 1.99
C ALA A 5 -2.54 -8.33 0.86
N SER A 6 -1.27 -8.67 1.05
CA SER A 6 -0.47 -9.36 0.03
C SER A 6 -1.06 -10.71 -0.37
N ALA A 7 -1.59 -11.49 0.58
CA ALA A 7 -2.26 -12.76 0.31
C ALA A 7 -3.51 -12.59 -0.57
N PHE A 8 -4.31 -11.53 -0.34
CA PHE A 8 -5.46 -11.23 -1.18
C PHE A 8 -5.04 -10.91 -2.62
N TYR A 9 -4.04 -10.03 -2.79
CA TYR A 9 -3.54 -9.62 -4.11
C TYR A 9 -2.80 -10.73 -4.87
N SER A 10 -2.16 -11.67 -4.16
CA SER A 10 -1.41 -12.79 -4.74
C SER A 10 -2.26 -14.04 -4.99
N SER A 11 -3.51 -14.04 -4.53
CA SER A 11 -4.43 -15.17 -4.64
C SER A 11 -4.74 -15.54 -6.09
N ALA A 12 -5.01 -16.82 -6.32
CA ALA A 12 -5.37 -17.35 -7.63
C ALA A 12 -6.67 -16.72 -8.16
N GLU A 13 -7.64 -16.45 -7.28
CA GLU A 13 -8.88 -15.80 -7.65
C GLU A 13 -8.64 -14.37 -8.16
N TYR A 14 -7.82 -13.58 -7.47
CA TYR A 14 -7.46 -12.23 -7.90
C TYR A 14 -6.77 -12.24 -9.28
N PHE A 15 -5.82 -13.16 -9.45
CA PHE A 15 -5.11 -13.31 -10.73
C PHE A 15 -6.03 -13.73 -11.89
N SER A 16 -7.01 -14.60 -11.64
CA SER A 16 -7.94 -15.05 -12.67
C SER A 16 -9.00 -14.00 -13.01
N THR A 17 -9.55 -13.34 -11.99
CA THR A 17 -10.67 -12.39 -12.13
C THR A 17 -10.24 -11.00 -12.56
N VAL A 18 -9.21 -10.44 -11.91
CA VAL A 18 -8.71 -9.09 -12.16
C VAL A 18 -7.53 -9.13 -13.13
N GLY A 19 -6.62 -10.08 -12.92
CA GLY A 19 -5.45 -10.25 -13.79
C GLY A 19 -5.76 -10.92 -15.13
N HIS A 20 -6.96 -11.47 -15.33
CA HIS A 20 -7.34 -12.23 -16.54
C HIS A 20 -6.35 -13.36 -16.90
N ASN A 21 -5.72 -13.96 -15.90
CA ASN A 21 -4.64 -14.92 -16.04
C ASN A 21 -3.39 -14.41 -16.79
N ASP A 22 -3.22 -13.09 -16.87
CA ASP A 22 -2.08 -12.41 -17.49
C ASP A 22 -1.25 -11.65 -16.46
N ASN A 23 0.07 -11.89 -16.47
CA ASN A 23 1.00 -11.27 -15.54
C ASN A 23 1.06 -9.75 -15.73
N ARG A 24 0.98 -9.26 -16.97
CA ARG A 24 1.09 -7.82 -17.24
C ARG A 24 -0.12 -7.07 -16.70
N THR A 25 -1.31 -7.57 -16.97
CA THR A 25 -2.59 -7.03 -16.50
C THR A 25 -2.65 -7.04 -14.98
N TRP A 26 -2.25 -8.15 -14.35
CA TRP A 26 -2.16 -8.26 -12.90
C TRP A 26 -1.17 -7.23 -12.30
N VAL A 27 0.05 -7.10 -12.84
CA VAL A 27 1.04 -6.12 -12.37
C VAL A 27 0.52 -4.68 -12.55
N SER A 28 -0.09 -4.37 -13.69
CA SER A 28 -0.66 -3.04 -13.96
C SER A 28 -1.78 -2.69 -12.99
N ASP A 29 -2.60 -3.66 -12.59
CA ASP A 29 -3.63 -3.45 -11.57
C ASP A 29 -3.03 -3.24 -10.18
N LEU A 30 -1.96 -3.95 -9.81
CA LEU A 30 -1.25 -3.70 -8.54
C LEU A 30 -0.71 -2.27 -8.44
N TYR A 31 -0.13 -1.72 -9.52
CA TYR A 31 0.27 -0.31 -9.56
C TYR A 31 -0.91 0.62 -9.26
N THR A 32 -2.06 0.34 -9.86
CA THR A 32 -3.25 1.17 -9.70
C THR A 32 -3.83 1.06 -8.30
N LYS A 33 -3.96 -0.15 -7.76
CA LYS A 33 -4.62 -0.42 -6.47
C LYS A 33 -3.74 -0.10 -5.27
N LEU A 34 -2.44 -0.36 -5.35
CA LEU A 34 -1.52 -0.18 -4.22
C LEU A 34 -0.80 1.16 -4.27
N LEU A 35 -0.32 1.57 -5.44
CA LEU A 35 0.48 2.79 -5.60
C LEU A 35 -0.37 3.98 -6.06
N HIS A 36 -1.65 3.77 -6.37
CA HIS A 36 -2.57 4.82 -6.84
C HIS A 36 -2.04 5.57 -8.07
N ARG A 37 -1.24 4.89 -8.90
CA ARG A 37 -0.65 5.44 -10.14
C ARG A 37 -0.63 4.40 -11.24
N THR A 38 -0.45 4.86 -12.47
CA THR A 38 -0.16 3.96 -13.59
C THR A 38 1.30 3.52 -13.51
N GLY A 39 1.54 2.21 -13.67
CA GLY A 39 2.89 1.67 -13.77
C GLY A 39 3.58 2.13 -15.04
N ASP A 40 4.80 2.63 -14.91
CA ASP A 40 5.66 2.95 -16.05
C ASP A 40 6.09 1.69 -16.79
N THR A 41 6.32 1.80 -18.10
CA THR A 41 6.64 0.66 -18.98
C THR A 41 7.83 -0.15 -18.47
N GLY A 42 8.85 0.53 -17.93
CA GLY A 42 10.04 -0.11 -17.37
C GLY A 42 9.71 -0.94 -16.12
N GLY A 43 9.02 -0.36 -15.15
CA GLY A 43 8.61 -1.05 -13.92
C GLY A 43 7.72 -2.25 -14.21
N VAL A 44 6.68 -2.08 -15.03
CA VAL A 44 5.77 -3.18 -15.41
C VAL A 44 6.53 -4.31 -16.09
N ASN A 45 7.40 -4.01 -17.06
CA ASN A 45 8.19 -5.04 -17.75
C ASN A 45 9.14 -5.78 -16.80
N GLY A 46 9.76 -5.08 -15.85
CA GLY A 46 10.64 -5.69 -14.86
C GLY A 46 9.92 -6.72 -13.98
N TRP A 47 8.73 -6.38 -13.47
CA TRP A 47 7.93 -7.30 -12.67
C TRP A 47 7.38 -8.48 -13.48
N VAL A 48 6.93 -8.24 -14.71
CA VAL A 48 6.50 -9.32 -15.62
C VAL A 48 7.66 -10.27 -15.91
N ALA A 49 8.87 -9.75 -16.14
CA ALA A 49 10.06 -10.58 -16.33
C ALA A 49 10.39 -11.38 -15.06
N ALA A 50 10.31 -10.78 -13.87
CA ALA A 50 10.55 -11.48 -12.62
C ALA A 50 9.56 -12.64 -12.40
N LEU A 51 8.27 -12.42 -12.68
CA LEU A 51 7.24 -13.48 -12.66
C LEU A 51 7.55 -14.58 -13.69
N GLY A 52 7.99 -14.21 -14.90
CA GLY A 52 8.41 -15.15 -15.93
C GLY A 52 9.65 -15.98 -15.56
N ASN A 53 10.50 -15.45 -14.68
CA ASN A 53 11.67 -16.16 -14.13
C ASN A 53 11.33 -17.01 -12.88
N GLY A 54 10.05 -17.15 -12.53
CA GLY A 54 9.60 -18.01 -11.43
C GLY A 54 9.48 -17.31 -10.08
N MET A 55 9.58 -15.97 -10.03
CA MET A 55 9.26 -15.23 -8.81
C MET A 55 7.78 -15.46 -8.44
N PRO A 56 7.47 -15.86 -7.20
CA PRO A 56 6.09 -16.10 -6.80
C PRO A 56 5.32 -14.78 -6.67
N ARG A 57 4.03 -14.79 -7.05
CA ARG A 57 3.13 -13.63 -6.98
C ARG A 57 3.03 -13.03 -5.58
N ASP A 58 3.12 -13.86 -4.54
CA ASP A 58 3.12 -13.38 -3.15
C ASP A 58 4.29 -12.45 -2.85
N THR A 59 5.51 -12.81 -3.30
CA THR A 59 6.69 -11.97 -3.10
C THR A 59 6.58 -10.66 -3.91
N VAL A 60 6.00 -10.71 -5.11
CA VAL A 60 5.74 -9.48 -5.89
C VAL A 60 4.73 -8.59 -5.17
N ALA A 61 3.57 -9.12 -4.78
CA ALA A 61 2.53 -8.36 -4.07
C ALA A 61 3.05 -7.78 -2.74
N PHE A 62 3.86 -8.55 -2.01
CA PHE A 62 4.51 -8.09 -0.79
C PHE A 62 5.51 -6.96 -1.06
N GLY A 63 6.33 -7.07 -2.12
CA GLY A 63 7.25 -6.01 -2.54
C GLY A 63 6.52 -4.71 -2.90
N PHE A 64 5.42 -4.79 -3.64
CA PHE A 64 4.55 -3.64 -3.91
C PHE A 64 3.99 -3.05 -2.61
N TYR A 65 3.45 -3.89 -1.71
CA TYR A 65 2.87 -3.42 -0.45
C TYR A 65 3.90 -2.72 0.45
N GLN A 66 5.12 -3.26 0.53
CA GLN A 66 6.18 -2.71 1.37
C GLN A 66 7.01 -1.59 0.71
N SER A 67 6.71 -1.25 -0.54
CA SER A 67 7.43 -0.21 -1.26
C SER A 67 7.27 1.17 -0.57
N PRO A 68 8.30 2.04 -0.64
CA PRO A 68 8.23 3.42 -0.13
C PRO A 68 7.02 4.20 -0.65
N GLU A 69 6.62 3.97 -1.89
CA GLU A 69 5.46 4.61 -2.52
C GLU A 69 4.15 4.22 -1.81
N THR A 70 3.91 2.91 -1.64
CA THR A 70 2.72 2.41 -0.95
C THR A 70 2.72 2.80 0.53
N LEU A 71 3.89 2.82 1.19
CA LEU A 71 4.00 3.35 2.56
C LEU A 71 3.53 4.79 2.62
N SER A 72 4.00 5.65 1.71
CA SER A 72 3.57 7.05 1.62
C SER A 72 2.07 7.18 1.38
N VAL A 73 1.50 6.38 0.47
CA VAL A 73 0.06 6.36 0.19
C VAL A 73 -0.74 6.00 1.45
N ARG A 74 -0.37 4.91 2.15
CA ARG A 74 -1.10 4.47 3.35
C ARG A 74 -0.99 5.47 4.50
N ILE A 75 0.19 6.05 4.71
CA ILE A 75 0.39 7.08 5.74
C ILE A 75 -0.52 8.28 5.45
N ASN A 76 -0.52 8.80 4.21
CA ASN A 76 -1.38 9.93 3.83
C ASN A 76 -2.88 9.60 3.94
N ALA A 77 -3.28 8.38 3.57
CA ALA A 77 -4.67 7.93 3.69
C ALA A 77 -5.12 7.91 5.17
N LEU A 78 -4.26 7.46 6.09
CA LEU A 78 -4.57 7.45 7.53
C LEU A 78 -4.71 8.86 8.10
N TYR A 79 -3.80 9.78 7.74
CA TYR A 79 -3.92 11.20 8.12
C TYR A 79 -5.23 11.81 7.60
N THR A 80 -5.56 11.59 6.33
CA THR A 80 -6.78 12.13 5.73
C THR A 80 -8.03 11.55 6.37
N THR A 81 -8.04 10.25 6.65
CA THR A 81 -9.21 9.56 7.22
C THR A 81 -9.44 9.97 8.67
N LEU A 82 -8.40 9.94 9.51
CA LEU A 82 -8.53 10.18 10.95
C LEU A 82 -8.53 11.67 11.28
N LEU A 83 -7.65 12.45 10.67
CA LEU A 83 -7.43 13.86 11.01
C LEU A 83 -8.05 14.83 10.00
N GLY A 84 -8.40 14.37 8.78
CA GLY A 84 -9.08 15.21 7.79
C GLY A 84 -8.13 16.15 7.05
N ARG A 85 -6.83 15.95 7.22
CA ARG A 85 -5.77 16.71 6.57
C ARG A 85 -4.73 15.78 5.94
N ALA A 86 -3.95 16.31 5.00
CA ALA A 86 -2.78 15.62 4.49
C ALA A 86 -1.69 15.50 5.56
N ALA A 87 -0.82 14.50 5.43
CA ALA A 87 0.34 14.36 6.29
C ALA A 87 1.29 15.56 6.10
N GLU A 88 1.84 16.08 7.20
CA GLU A 88 2.78 17.20 7.19
C GLU A 88 4.15 16.81 6.60
N ASN A 89 4.94 17.82 6.25
CA ASN A 89 6.27 17.61 5.66
C ASN A 89 7.16 16.82 6.64
N GLY A 90 7.67 15.67 6.21
CA GLY A 90 8.47 14.76 7.04
C GLY A 90 7.68 13.68 7.78
N ALA A 91 6.35 13.76 7.87
CA ALA A 91 5.54 12.72 8.55
C ALA A 91 5.70 11.35 7.89
N VAL A 92 5.73 11.28 6.55
CA VAL A 92 5.96 10.03 5.83
C VAL A 92 7.31 9.42 6.20
N ALA A 93 8.38 10.23 6.26
CA ALA A 93 9.72 9.74 6.61
C ALA A 93 9.77 9.24 8.05
N ASN A 94 9.14 9.96 8.98
CA ASN A 94 9.10 9.61 10.39
C ASN A 94 8.31 8.31 10.63
N TRP A 95 7.16 8.15 9.98
CA TRP A 95 6.27 7.01 10.19
C TRP A 95 6.63 5.77 9.36
N SER A 96 7.33 5.93 8.24
CA SER A 96 7.75 4.82 7.36
C SER A 96 8.39 3.64 8.11
N PRO A 97 9.40 3.80 9.00
CA PRO A 97 9.98 2.67 9.72
C PRO A 97 8.98 1.96 10.64
N PHE A 98 8.07 2.69 11.28
CA PHE A 98 7.06 2.12 12.15
C PHE A 98 6.00 1.36 11.36
N VAL A 99 5.47 1.96 10.28
CA VAL A 99 4.47 1.32 9.42
C VAL A 99 5.06 0.11 8.68
N PHE A 100 6.33 0.17 8.28
CA PHE A 100 7.02 -0.95 7.66
C PHE A 100 7.18 -2.14 8.62
N ASN A 101 7.64 -1.88 9.86
CA ASN A 101 8.00 -2.94 10.79
C ASN A 101 6.83 -3.43 11.66
N GLN A 102 5.89 -2.55 12.00
CA GLN A 102 4.78 -2.82 12.93
C GLN A 102 3.41 -2.79 12.25
N GLY A 103 3.33 -2.28 11.01
CA GLY A 103 2.10 -2.17 10.25
C GLY A 103 1.30 -0.90 10.55
N ASP A 104 0.20 -0.75 9.82
CA ASP A 104 -0.60 0.49 9.77
C ASP A 104 -1.33 0.83 11.08
N LEU A 105 -1.59 -0.18 11.93
CA LEU A 105 -2.30 0.01 13.19
C LEU A 105 -1.54 0.90 14.19
N VAL A 106 -0.20 0.84 14.20
CA VAL A 106 0.59 1.68 15.12
C VAL A 106 0.40 3.17 14.81
N LEU A 107 0.35 3.51 13.53
CA LEU A 107 0.09 4.88 13.08
C LEU A 107 -1.37 5.26 13.35
N ALA A 108 -2.32 4.39 13.00
CA ALA A 108 -3.74 4.66 13.24
C ALA A 108 -4.03 4.92 14.74
N ALA A 109 -3.45 4.12 15.63
CA ALA A 109 -3.60 4.29 17.07
C ALA A 109 -2.96 5.60 17.56
N ALA A 110 -1.77 5.95 17.07
CA ALA A 110 -1.11 7.21 17.44
C ALA A 110 -1.91 8.44 16.99
N LEU A 111 -2.44 8.43 15.77
CA LEU A 111 -3.28 9.51 15.25
C LEU A 111 -4.61 9.59 16.02
N ALA A 112 -5.26 8.47 16.30
CA ALA A 112 -6.51 8.44 17.05
C ALA A 112 -6.35 8.89 18.52
N ALA A 113 -5.18 8.66 19.12
CA ALA A 113 -4.85 9.13 20.46
C ALA A 113 -4.35 10.59 20.50
N SER A 114 -4.18 11.25 19.34
CA SER A 114 -3.70 12.63 19.30
C SER A 114 -4.78 13.62 19.72
N ASP A 115 -4.35 14.70 20.38
CA ASP A 115 -5.22 15.81 20.81
C ASP A 115 -5.99 16.44 19.63
N GLU A 116 -5.37 16.44 18.44
CA GLU A 116 -5.99 16.87 17.19
C GLU A 116 -7.21 16.01 16.81
N TYR A 117 -7.15 14.69 17.00
CA TYR A 117 -8.28 13.80 16.76
C TYR A 117 -9.41 14.06 17.76
N PHE A 118 -9.08 14.25 19.04
CA PHE A 118 -10.07 14.60 20.06
C PHE A 118 -10.73 15.95 19.78
N THR A 119 -9.96 16.96 19.35
CA THR A 119 -10.49 18.28 19.00
C THR A 119 -11.47 18.17 17.83
N ARG A 120 -11.14 17.38 16.80
CA ARG A 120 -12.03 17.11 15.66
C ARG A 120 -13.29 16.34 16.07
N ALA A 121 -13.17 15.33 16.93
CA ALA A 121 -14.31 14.54 17.38
C ALA A 121 -15.30 15.34 18.25
N ASN A 122 -14.84 16.44 18.87
CA ASN A 122 -15.65 17.32 19.72
C ASN A 122 -16.19 18.57 19.00
N THR A 123 -15.89 18.77 17.71
CA THR A 123 -16.42 19.89 16.91
C THR A 123 -17.50 19.36 15.95
N PRO A 124 -18.79 19.69 16.16
CA PRO A 124 -19.91 19.20 15.33
C PRO A 124 -20.01 19.90 13.96
#